data_AF-Q0AQX0-F1
#
_entry.id   AF-Q0AQX0-F1
#
_cell.length_a   1.000
_cell.length_b   1.000
_cell.length_c   1.000
_cell.angle_alpha   90.00
_cell.angle_beta   90.00
_cell.angle_gamma   90.00
#
_symmetry.space_group_name_H-M   'P 1'
#
loop_
_entity.id
_entity.type
_entity.pdbx_description
1 polymer ?
#
loop_
_entity_poly.entity_id
_entity_poly.type
_entity_poly.pdbx_seq_one_letter_code
_entity_poly.pdbx_strand_id
1 'polypeptide(L)'
;MCAKLVVTAAREKTMTAIFAAKTRLWPARVFAGLLLVTLGFASRAEAGDQYLDRDDRPVGGYDVVSYHTGDQPLQGLDTITAEYNAVRWYFATEANRDLFVANPVRYAPAYDGHCAYALANDRKVRTDPLAYRVVDGVLYMNFSPSIQTRWEQDIPGYLEQSEANWPDLEPEPAARPGGWF
;
A
#
# COMPACT_ATOMS: atom_id res chain seq x y z
N MET A 1 -63.12 -27.87 24.67
CA MET A 1 -64.01 -26.71 24.44
C MET A 1 -63.80 -26.24 23.00
N CYS A 2 -64.54 -26.84 22.07
CA CYS A 2 -65.64 -26.21 21.33
C CYS A 2 -65.22 -24.99 20.49
N ALA A 3 -64.89 -25.28 19.23
CA ALA A 3 -64.90 -24.37 18.09
C ALA A 3 -66.33 -23.89 17.79
N LYS A 4 -66.47 -22.62 17.38
CA LYS A 4 -67.62 -22.01 16.71
C LYS A 4 -67.12 -20.65 16.17
N LEU A 5 -67.41 -20.17 14.96
CA LEU A 5 -68.34 -20.56 13.89
C LEU A 5 -68.08 -19.51 12.77
N VAL A 6 -68.04 -19.84 11.48
CA VAL A 6 -69.02 -19.50 10.41
C VAL A 6 -68.16 -19.11 9.19
N VAL A 7 -68.04 -19.94 8.15
CA VAL A 7 -69.00 -20.19 7.05
C VAL A 7 -69.20 -18.87 6.27
N THR A 8 -68.93 -18.73 4.97
CA THR A 8 -69.61 -19.42 3.88
C THR A 8 -68.99 -19.04 2.52
N ALA A 9 -69.01 -20.01 1.58
CA ALA A 9 -69.34 -19.91 0.15
C ALA A 9 -68.67 -18.82 -0.72
N ALA A 10 -67.80 -19.18 -1.66
CA ALA A 10 -68.10 -19.71 -3.00
C ALA A 10 -68.76 -18.68 -3.95
N ARG A 11 -68.07 -18.34 -5.05
CA ARG A 11 -68.59 -18.48 -6.43
C ARG A 11 -67.58 -18.09 -7.49
N GLU A 12 -67.55 -18.92 -8.51
CA GLU A 12 -66.94 -18.76 -9.83
C GLU A 12 -67.39 -17.47 -10.54
N LYS A 13 -66.55 -16.95 -11.45
CA LYS A 13 -66.93 -16.48 -12.81
C LYS A 13 -65.68 -16.00 -13.56
N THR A 14 -65.19 -16.77 -14.53
CA THR A 14 -65.46 -16.61 -15.99
C THR A 14 -64.79 -15.38 -16.61
N MET A 15 -63.67 -15.65 -17.29
CA MET A 15 -63.34 -15.31 -18.69
C MET A 15 -64.18 -14.24 -19.43
N THR A 16 -63.45 -13.42 -20.21
CA THR A 16 -63.86 -12.77 -21.48
C THR A 16 -64.66 -11.46 -21.30
N ALA A 17 -64.42 -10.33 -21.96
CA ALA A 17 -63.37 -9.76 -22.80
C ALA A 17 -63.79 -8.30 -23.15
N ILE A 18 -63.01 -7.65 -24.01
CA ILE A 18 -63.42 -6.65 -25.04
C ILE A 18 -63.37 -5.16 -24.66
N PHE A 19 -62.37 -4.52 -25.28
CA PHE A 19 -62.34 -3.21 -25.96
C PHE A 19 -62.90 -1.96 -25.24
N ALA A 20 -62.00 -1.00 -24.99
CA ALA A 20 -62.11 0.32 -25.58
C ALA A 20 -60.76 1.04 -25.55
N ALA A 21 -60.22 1.29 -26.74
CA ALA A 21 -59.02 2.06 -26.96
C ALA A 21 -59.19 3.50 -26.46
N LYS A 22 -58.25 3.96 -25.63
CA LYS A 22 -57.89 5.39 -25.56
C LYS A 22 -56.37 5.49 -25.61
N THR A 23 -55.88 5.52 -26.85
CA THR A 23 -54.58 6.05 -27.23
C THR A 23 -54.33 7.40 -26.56
N ARG A 24 -53.48 7.41 -25.54
CA ARG A 24 -52.81 8.63 -25.07
C ARG A 24 -51.36 8.51 -25.47
N LEU A 25 -51.06 9.18 -26.58
CA LEU A 25 -49.72 9.45 -27.08
C LEU A 25 -48.91 10.09 -25.94
N TRP A 26 -48.01 9.33 -25.31
CA TRP A 26 -46.96 9.91 -24.51
C TRP A 26 -45.77 10.15 -25.44
N PRO A 27 -45.33 11.40 -25.67
CA PRO A 27 -44.17 11.65 -26.52
C PRO A 27 -42.95 10.95 -25.94
N ALA A 28 -42.27 10.21 -26.82
CA ALA A 28 -40.96 9.65 -26.63
C ALA A 28 -40.03 10.71 -26.01
N ARG A 29 -39.68 10.53 -24.74
CA ARG A 29 -38.55 11.23 -24.14
C ARG A 29 -37.31 10.44 -24.53
N VAL A 30 -36.71 10.89 -25.63
CA VAL A 30 -35.35 10.60 -26.05
C VAL A 30 -34.44 10.83 -24.84
N PHE A 31 -33.95 9.75 -24.22
CA PHE A 31 -32.82 9.83 -23.28
C PHE A 31 -31.54 9.96 -24.12
N ALA A 32 -31.27 11.18 -24.58
CA ALA A 32 -30.01 11.54 -25.20
C ALA A 32 -28.95 11.73 -24.10
N GLY A 33 -27.94 10.85 -24.14
CA GLY A 33 -26.55 11.04 -23.73
C GLY A 33 -26.23 11.88 -22.49
N LEU A 34 -25.83 11.21 -21.42
CA LEU A 34 -24.91 11.78 -20.44
C LEU A 34 -23.74 10.80 -20.26
N LEU A 35 -22.72 10.94 -21.09
CA LEU A 35 -21.44 10.26 -20.91
C LEU A 35 -20.66 11.05 -19.84
N LEU A 36 -20.81 10.67 -18.57
CA LEU A 36 -19.93 11.15 -17.50
C LEU A 36 -18.53 10.55 -17.74
N VAL A 37 -17.63 11.32 -18.36
CA VAL A 37 -16.21 11.02 -18.35
C VAL A 37 -15.69 11.41 -16.97
N THR A 38 -15.72 10.48 -16.03
CA THR A 38 -14.96 10.61 -14.78
C THR A 38 -13.48 10.44 -15.11
N LEU A 39 -12.78 11.54 -15.34
CA LEU A 39 -11.33 11.58 -15.20
C LEU A 39 -11.02 11.25 -13.74
N GLY A 40 -10.85 9.95 -13.46
CA GLY A 40 -10.28 9.51 -12.21
C GLY A 40 -8.89 10.08 -12.13
N PHE A 41 -8.70 11.10 -11.29
CA PHE A 41 -7.40 11.35 -10.69
C PHE A 41 -7.10 10.10 -9.87
N ALA A 42 -6.38 9.15 -10.48
CA ALA A 42 -5.65 8.17 -9.71
C ALA A 42 -4.61 8.99 -8.94
N SER A 43 -4.95 9.37 -7.71
CA SER A 43 -3.96 9.76 -6.72
C SER A 43 -2.99 8.58 -6.66
N ARG A 44 -1.85 8.70 -7.35
CA ARG A 44 -0.71 7.88 -6.99
C ARG A 44 -0.45 8.26 -5.55
N ALA A 45 -0.70 7.34 -4.62
CA ALA A 45 -0.03 7.40 -3.35
C ALA A 45 1.46 7.33 -3.70
N GLU A 46 2.07 8.50 -3.85
CA GLU A 46 3.51 8.61 -4.03
C GLU A 46 4.08 8.23 -2.66
N ALA A 47 4.97 7.24 -2.62
CA ALA A 47 5.71 6.99 -1.40
C ALA A 47 6.58 8.22 -1.11
N GLY A 48 6.81 8.52 0.17
CA GLY A 48 7.59 9.67 0.56
C GLY A 48 9.02 9.64 0.02
N ASP A 49 9.76 10.73 0.28
CA ASP A 49 11.14 10.84 -0.16
C ASP A 49 11.98 9.70 0.46
N GLN A 50 12.62 8.91 -0.40
CA GLN A 50 13.50 7.81 0.01
C GLN A 50 14.77 8.34 0.67
N TYR A 51 15.19 7.69 1.77
CA TYR A 51 16.53 7.92 2.30
C TYR A 51 17.58 7.41 1.31
N LEU A 52 18.46 8.32 0.89
CA LEU A 52 19.62 8.02 0.07
C LEU A 52 20.90 8.23 0.87
N ASP A 53 21.89 7.37 0.65
CA ASP A 53 23.21 7.53 1.27
C ASP A 53 24.03 8.64 0.58
N ARG A 54 25.32 8.75 0.94
CA ARG A 54 26.22 9.80 0.40
C ARG A 54 26.46 9.70 -1.11
N ASP A 55 26.22 8.54 -1.69
CA ASP A 55 26.42 8.25 -3.11
C ASP A 55 25.08 8.23 -3.86
N ASP A 56 24.03 8.81 -3.26
CA ASP A 56 22.65 8.86 -3.76
C ASP A 56 22.03 7.47 -3.97
N ARG A 57 22.42 6.48 -3.15
CA ARG A 57 21.95 5.09 -3.26
C ARG A 57 20.93 4.76 -2.17
N PRO A 58 19.74 4.22 -2.53
CA PRO A 58 18.82 3.70 -1.53
C PRO A 58 19.43 2.45 -0.89
N VAL A 59 19.28 2.30 0.42
CA VAL A 59 19.74 1.10 1.17
C VAL A 59 21.24 0.83 0.91
N GLY A 60 22.06 1.85 0.68
CA GLY A 60 23.50 1.67 0.38
C GLY A 60 23.81 0.92 -0.92
N GLY A 61 22.84 0.82 -1.84
CA GLY A 61 22.98 0.07 -3.09
C GLY A 61 22.92 -1.46 -2.91
N TYR A 62 22.40 -1.94 -1.78
CA TYR A 62 22.12 -3.36 -1.59
C TYR A 62 20.88 -3.79 -2.37
N ASP A 63 20.86 -5.05 -2.76
CA ASP A 63 19.72 -5.70 -3.40
C ASP A 63 18.62 -5.94 -2.37
N VAL A 64 17.55 -5.14 -2.41
CA VAL A 64 16.44 -5.25 -1.47
C VAL A 64 15.71 -6.59 -1.50
N VAL A 65 15.71 -7.32 -2.62
CA VAL A 65 15.10 -8.66 -2.68
C VAL A 65 15.92 -9.66 -1.88
N SER A 66 17.25 -9.51 -1.89
CA SER A 66 18.16 -10.42 -1.20
C SER A 66 17.98 -10.46 0.32
N TYR A 67 17.46 -9.38 0.92
CA TYR A 67 17.11 -9.32 2.35
C TYR A 67 16.05 -10.35 2.76
N HIS A 68 15.27 -10.87 1.81
CA HIS A 68 14.18 -11.81 2.07
C HIS A 68 14.55 -13.27 1.75
N THR A 69 15.73 -13.54 1.16
CA THR A 69 16.03 -14.85 0.53
C THR A 69 17.29 -15.54 1.04
N GLY A 70 18.04 -14.94 1.99
CA GLY A 70 19.30 -15.51 2.47
C GLY A 70 19.71 -15.03 3.86
N ASP A 71 20.89 -15.48 4.31
CA ASP A 71 21.44 -15.15 5.63
C ASP A 71 21.98 -13.71 5.70
N GLN A 72 22.43 -13.15 4.57
CA GLN A 72 22.94 -11.78 4.45
C GLN A 72 22.50 -11.14 3.12
N PRO A 73 22.26 -9.82 3.09
CA PRO A 73 21.92 -9.12 1.88
C PRO A 73 23.13 -9.02 0.95
N LEU A 74 22.88 -9.05 -0.34
CA LEU A 74 23.89 -8.96 -1.39
C LEU A 74 24.01 -7.51 -1.89
N GLN A 75 25.22 -7.10 -2.24
CA GLN A 75 25.44 -5.83 -2.91
C GLN A 75 24.86 -5.88 -4.34
N GLY A 76 24.14 -4.84 -4.74
CA GLY A 76 23.67 -4.70 -6.11
C GLY A 76 24.79 -4.32 -7.08
N LEU A 77 24.59 -4.61 -8.37
CA LEU A 77 25.51 -4.24 -9.44
C LEU A 77 25.02 -2.96 -10.15
N ASP A 78 25.93 -2.05 -10.49
CA ASP A 78 25.60 -0.81 -11.22
C ASP A 78 25.00 -1.07 -12.61
N THR A 79 25.19 -2.26 -13.17
CA THR A 79 24.63 -2.71 -14.46
C THR A 79 23.25 -3.35 -14.34
N ILE A 80 22.81 -3.73 -13.14
CA ILE A 80 21.54 -4.41 -12.89
C ILE A 80 20.69 -3.51 -11.99
N THR A 81 19.92 -2.62 -12.62
CA THR A 81 19.14 -1.59 -11.93
C THR A 81 17.68 -1.56 -12.36
N ALA A 82 16.84 -0.89 -11.56
CA ALA A 82 15.46 -0.54 -11.87
C ALA A 82 15.09 0.80 -11.22
N GLU A 83 14.16 1.55 -11.80
CA GLU A 83 13.69 2.83 -11.25
C GLU A 83 12.36 2.61 -10.51
N TYR A 84 12.25 3.11 -9.28
CA TYR A 84 11.01 3.09 -8.50
C TYR A 84 11.03 4.24 -7.49
N ASN A 85 9.89 4.92 -7.31
CA ASN A 85 9.76 6.10 -6.47
C ASN A 85 10.81 7.18 -6.75
N ALA A 86 11.04 7.47 -8.04
CA ALA A 86 12.04 8.42 -8.55
C ALA A 86 13.50 8.16 -8.13
N VAL A 87 13.83 6.95 -7.67
CA VAL A 87 15.20 6.55 -7.33
C VAL A 87 15.61 5.26 -8.05
N ARG A 88 16.93 5.13 -8.24
CA ARG A 88 17.55 3.96 -8.88
C ARG A 88 17.90 2.90 -7.84
N TRP A 89 17.31 1.72 -7.99
CA TRP A 89 17.59 0.52 -7.20
C TRP A 89 18.62 -0.36 -7.89
N TYR A 90 19.36 -1.14 -7.11
CA TYR A 90 20.49 -1.96 -7.57
C TYR A 90 20.28 -3.42 -7.15
N PHE A 91 20.60 -4.37 -8.02
CA PHE A 91 20.33 -5.79 -7.79
C PHE A 91 21.54 -6.66 -8.07
N ALA A 92 21.69 -7.73 -7.31
CA ALA A 92 22.78 -8.69 -7.47
C ALA A 92 22.54 -9.61 -8.67
N THR A 93 21.28 -9.81 -9.07
CA THR A 93 20.87 -10.65 -10.20
C THR A 93 19.71 -10.03 -10.97
N GLU A 94 19.58 -10.37 -12.25
CA GLU A 94 18.43 -9.95 -13.06
C GLU A 94 17.11 -10.52 -12.52
N ALA A 95 17.14 -11.75 -11.99
CA ALA A 95 15.97 -12.36 -11.37
C ALA A 95 15.46 -11.55 -10.16
N ASN A 96 16.37 -11.02 -9.32
CA ASN A 96 15.98 -10.16 -8.20
C ASN A 96 15.42 -8.83 -8.68
N ARG A 97 16.03 -8.21 -9.69
CA ARG A 97 15.49 -7.00 -10.34
C ARG A 97 14.07 -7.23 -10.84
N ASP A 98 13.82 -8.36 -11.50
CA ASP A 98 12.51 -8.71 -12.05
C ASP A 98 11.46 -8.95 -10.94
N LEU A 99 11.86 -9.58 -9.83
CA LEU A 99 11.02 -9.74 -8.65
C LEU A 99 10.64 -8.38 -8.03
N PHE A 100 11.61 -7.46 -7.92
CA PHE A 100 11.36 -6.12 -7.42
C PHE A 100 10.42 -5.34 -8.33
N VAL A 101 10.67 -5.32 -9.64
CA VAL A 101 9.83 -4.61 -10.61
C VAL A 101 8.39 -5.15 -10.60
N ALA A 102 8.21 -6.45 -10.38
CA ALA A 102 6.88 -7.06 -10.29
C ALA A 102 6.09 -6.63 -9.04
N ASN A 103 6.77 -6.34 -7.91
CA ASN A 103 6.12 -5.91 -6.68
C ASN A 103 7.07 -5.07 -5.79
N PRO A 104 7.31 -3.80 -6.13
CA PRO A 104 8.33 -2.99 -5.45
C PRO A 104 7.94 -2.70 -4.00
N VAL A 105 6.64 -2.52 -3.72
CA VAL A 105 6.11 -2.28 -2.36
C VAL A 105 6.45 -3.40 -1.39
N ARG A 106 6.57 -4.64 -1.87
CA ARG A 106 6.92 -5.79 -1.02
C ARG A 106 8.37 -5.75 -0.53
N TYR A 107 9.27 -5.21 -1.35
CA TYR A 107 10.72 -5.32 -1.15
C TYR A 107 11.35 -4.01 -0.72
N ALA A 108 10.77 -2.86 -1.09
CA ALA A 108 11.19 -1.57 -0.57
C ALA A 108 11.10 -1.57 0.97
N PRO A 109 12.08 -0.95 1.65
CA PRO A 109 12.05 -0.84 3.10
C PRO A 109 10.83 -0.02 3.55
N ALA A 110 10.28 -0.37 4.70
CA ALA A 110 9.33 0.48 5.39
C ALA A 110 9.92 1.87 5.65
N TYR A 111 9.03 2.84 5.86
CA TYR A 111 9.40 4.18 6.29
C TYR A 111 10.38 4.87 5.33
N ASP A 112 10.26 4.59 4.03
CA ASP A 112 11.13 5.12 2.99
C ASP A 112 12.63 4.93 3.28
N GLY A 113 12.99 3.82 3.93
CA GLY A 113 14.37 3.49 4.26
C GLY A 113 14.93 4.19 5.51
N HIS A 114 14.09 4.82 6.33
CA HIS A 114 14.48 5.48 7.58
C HIS A 114 14.46 4.52 8.78
N CYS A 115 15.14 4.93 9.85
CA CYS A 115 15.33 4.10 11.05
C CYS A 115 14.00 3.89 11.80
N ALA A 116 13.51 2.65 11.82
CA ALA A 116 12.27 2.29 12.51
C ALA A 116 12.29 2.68 13.99
N TYR A 117 13.40 2.42 14.70
CA TYR A 117 13.52 2.87 16.09
C TYR A 117 13.46 4.39 16.24
N ALA A 118 14.06 5.15 15.32
CA ALA A 118 14.05 6.60 15.41
C ALA A 118 12.64 7.16 15.18
N LEU A 119 11.89 6.56 14.26
CA LEU A 119 10.49 6.92 14.01
C LEU A 119 9.62 6.66 15.23
N ALA A 120 9.82 5.55 15.92
CA ALA A 120 9.15 5.29 17.21
C ALA A 120 9.41 6.40 18.25
N ASN A 121 10.52 7.14 18.10
CA ASN A 121 10.93 8.25 18.95
C ASN A 121 10.75 9.62 18.26
N ASP A 122 9.80 9.72 17.33
CA ASP A 122 9.39 10.95 16.64
C ASP A 122 10.54 11.65 15.87
N ARG A 123 11.37 10.86 15.19
CA ARG A 123 12.51 11.37 14.41
C ARG A 123 12.71 10.61 13.11
N LYS A 124 13.05 11.34 12.04
CA LYS A 124 13.45 10.78 10.74
C LYS A 124 14.98 10.76 10.64
N VAL A 125 15.58 9.56 10.64
CA VAL A 125 17.04 9.39 10.71
C VAL A 125 17.52 8.36 9.70
N ARG A 126 18.73 8.58 9.16
CA ARG A 126 19.46 7.63 8.31
C ARG A 126 19.55 6.22 8.89
N THR A 127 19.83 5.25 8.02
CA THR A 127 19.98 3.84 8.37
C THR A 127 21.36 3.30 8.01
N ASP A 128 21.68 2.14 8.59
CA ASP A 128 22.77 1.26 8.20
C ASP A 128 22.16 0.08 7.43
N PRO A 129 22.58 -0.19 6.17
CA PRO A 129 22.06 -1.29 5.36
C PRO A 129 22.16 -2.67 6.00
N LEU A 130 23.09 -2.86 6.94
CA LEU A 130 23.31 -4.12 7.64
C LEU A 130 22.58 -4.18 8.99
N ALA A 131 21.99 -3.07 9.44
CA ALA A 131 21.21 -3.02 10.67
C ALA A 131 19.70 -3.18 10.38
N TYR A 132 19.26 -4.38 10.01
CA TYR A 132 17.92 -4.62 9.48
C TYR A 132 17.22 -5.84 10.08
N ARG A 133 15.90 -5.88 9.94
CA ARG A 133 15.08 -7.06 10.20
C ARG A 133 13.90 -7.11 9.23
N VAL A 134 13.59 -8.30 8.72
CA VAL A 134 12.32 -8.56 8.05
C VAL A 134 11.31 -9.05 9.09
N VAL A 135 10.21 -8.32 9.27
CA VAL A 135 9.13 -8.65 10.21
C VAL A 135 7.84 -8.75 9.41
N ASP A 136 7.16 -9.90 9.48
CA ASP A 136 5.93 -10.19 8.73
C ASP A 136 6.02 -9.90 7.22
N GLY A 137 7.22 -10.10 6.66
CA GLY A 137 7.51 -9.87 5.24
C GLY A 137 7.86 -8.44 4.86
N VAL A 138 7.91 -7.51 5.81
CA VAL A 138 8.30 -6.10 5.61
C VAL A 138 9.74 -5.88 6.07
N LEU A 139 10.54 -5.19 5.25
CA LEU A 139 11.93 -4.86 5.55
C LEU A 139 12.01 -3.58 6.41
N TYR A 140 12.49 -3.72 7.65
CA TYR A 140 12.76 -2.60 8.55
C TYR A 140 14.25 -2.40 8.72
N MET A 141 14.66 -1.13 8.76
CA MET A 141 16.05 -0.73 8.87
C MET A 141 16.25 0.12 10.13
N ASN A 142 17.48 0.11 10.67
CA ASN A 142 17.86 0.84 11.86
C ASN A 142 19.16 1.62 11.65
N PHE A 143 19.41 2.61 12.50
CA PHE A 143 20.54 3.53 12.37
C PHE A 143 21.92 2.85 12.50
N SER A 144 22.00 1.81 13.32
CA SER A 144 23.23 1.10 13.64
C SER A 144 22.89 -0.27 14.27
N PRO A 145 23.86 -1.21 14.34
CA PRO A 145 23.66 -2.48 15.03
C PRO A 145 23.25 -2.32 16.50
N SER A 146 23.79 -1.33 17.20
CA SER A 146 23.42 -1.06 18.61
C SER A 146 21.97 -0.57 18.76
N ILE A 147 21.48 0.24 17.81
CA ILE A 147 20.09 0.69 17.77
C ILE A 147 19.17 -0.46 17.37
N GLN A 148 19.58 -1.30 16.41
CA GLN A 148 18.85 -2.52 16.08
C GLN A 148 18.69 -3.42 17.30
N THR A 149 19.77 -3.72 18.04
CA THR A 149 19.68 -4.53 19.26
C THR A 149 18.69 -3.95 20.28
N ARG A 150 18.60 -2.62 20.39
CA ARG A 150 17.60 -1.97 21.24
C ARG A 150 16.19 -2.12 20.69
N TRP A 151 16.00 -1.88 19.40
CA TRP A 151 14.70 -2.03 18.73
C TRP A 151 14.16 -3.46 18.84
N GLU A 152 15.05 -4.46 18.73
CA GLU A 152 14.70 -5.88 18.85
C GLU A 152 14.23 -6.29 20.25
N GLN A 153 14.41 -5.45 21.28
CA GLN A 153 13.90 -5.72 22.63
C GLN A 153 12.37 -5.64 22.70
N ASP A 154 11.73 -4.86 21.83
CA ASP A 154 10.27 -4.71 21.77
C ASP A 154 9.81 -4.27 20.37
N ILE A 155 10.03 -5.14 19.38
CA ILE A 155 9.60 -4.88 17.99
C ILE A 155 8.12 -4.48 17.92
N PRO A 156 7.16 -5.20 18.55
CA PRO A 156 5.75 -4.83 18.47
C PRO A 156 5.48 -3.42 19.02
N GLY A 157 6.02 -3.08 20.19
CA GLY A 157 5.81 -1.77 20.81
C GLY A 157 6.44 -0.63 20.02
N TYR A 158 7.63 -0.82 19.44
CA TYR A 158 8.25 0.20 18.59
C TYR A 158 7.56 0.35 17.24
N LEU A 159 7.03 -0.74 16.67
CA LEU A 159 6.22 -0.66 15.45
C LEU A 159 4.92 0.11 15.70
N GLU A 160 4.20 -0.17 16.79
CA GLU A 160 3.00 0.59 17.16
C GLU A 160 3.28 2.10 17.24
N GLN A 161 4.38 2.49 17.90
CA GLN A 161 4.79 3.89 18.00
C GLN A 161 5.22 4.47 16.64
N SER A 162 5.96 3.71 15.84
CA SER A 162 6.43 4.18 14.53
C SER A 162 5.26 4.42 13.56
N GLU A 163 4.29 3.50 13.53
CA GLU A 163 3.08 3.62 12.71
C GLU A 163 2.20 4.79 13.17
N ALA A 164 2.16 5.08 14.47
CA ALA A 164 1.46 6.25 15.00
C ALA A 164 2.13 7.58 14.58
N ASN A 165 3.47 7.62 14.53
CA ASN A 165 4.23 8.83 14.18
C ASN A 165 4.40 9.00 12.66
N TRP A 166 4.31 7.92 11.87
CA TRP A 166 4.61 7.94 10.44
C TRP A 166 3.80 8.97 9.63
N PRO A 167 2.47 9.13 9.83
CA PRO A 167 1.69 10.11 9.06
C PRO A 167 2.19 11.55 9.18
N ASP A 168 2.80 11.91 10.33
CA ASP A 168 3.35 13.24 10.57
C ASP A 168 4.80 13.37 10.04
N LEU A 169 5.57 12.27 10.01
CA LEU A 169 6.97 12.25 9.57
C LEU A 169 7.16 11.95 8.07
N GLU A 170 6.22 11.28 7.42
CA GLU A 170 6.28 10.95 6.00
C GLU A 170 6.45 12.19 5.11
N PRO A 171 5.66 13.28 5.29
CA PRO A 171 5.75 14.46 4.44
C PRO A 171 7.02 15.29 4.66
N GLU A 172 7.72 15.09 5.78
CA GLU A 172 8.97 15.78 6.07
C GLU A 172 10.08 15.30 5.14
N PRO A 173 11.03 16.18 4.75
CA PRO A 173 12.14 15.80 3.87
C PRO A 173 12.91 14.58 4.38
N ALA A 174 13.38 13.73 3.47
CA ALA A 174 14.24 12.61 3.82
C ALA A 174 15.50 13.07 4.60
N ALA A 175 15.97 12.22 5.51
CA ALA A 175 17.19 12.48 6.25
C ALA A 175 18.39 12.61 5.28
N ARG A 176 19.27 13.59 5.50
CA ARG A 176 20.44 13.81 4.64
C ARG A 176 21.72 13.21 5.23
N PRO A 177 22.57 12.57 4.41
CA PRO A 177 23.87 12.10 4.87
C PRO A 177 24.75 13.26 5.39
N GLY A 178 24.98 13.32 6.70
CA GLY A 178 25.82 14.35 7.34
C GLY A 178 25.07 15.45 8.09
N GLY A 179 23.73 15.49 8.00
CA GLY A 179 22.90 16.22 8.95
C GLY A 179 22.71 15.37 10.20
N TRP A 180 23.17 15.86 11.35
CA TRP A 180 22.63 15.43 12.63
C TRP A 180 21.48 16.40 12.87
N PHE A 181 20.22 15.96 12.69
CA PHE A 181 19.01 16.78 12.61
C PHE A 181 18.69 17.31 11.21
#